data_AF-A0A7K4MNA1-F1
#
_entry.id   AF-A0A7K4MNA1-F1
#
_cell.length_a   1.000
_cell.length_b   1.000
_cell.length_c   1.000
_cell.angle_alpha   90.00
_cell.angle_beta   90.00
_cell.angle_gamma   90.00
#
_symmetry.space_group_name_H-M   'P 1'
#
loop_
_entity.id
_entity.type
_entity.pdbx_description
1 polymer ?
#
loop_
_entity_poly.entity_id
_entity_poly.type
_entity_poly.pdbx_seq_one_letter_code
_entity_poly.pdbx_strand_id
1 'polypeptide(L)' 'GSKKGRKGARIGKKEVYVIKVRSLRYRLKIAKDRKEITNKEFWALYKKIGGNTVRNIAHLRTLIDETISKRKG' A
#
# COMPACT_ATOMS: atom_id res chain seq x y z
N GLY A 1 31.00 -13.98 5.11
CA GLY A 1 29.93 -13.42 4.24
C GLY A 1 30.40 -12.11 3.61
N SER A 2 30.13 -11.89 2.31
CA SER A 2 30.67 -10.77 1.53
C SER A 2 30.06 -9.39 1.82
N LYS A 3 29.03 -9.30 2.68
CA LYS A 3 28.37 -8.05 3.05
C LYS A 3 29.11 -7.39 4.21
N LYS A 4 29.91 -6.34 3.92
CA LYS A 4 30.76 -5.63 4.91
C LYS A 4 30.15 -4.31 5.46
N GLY A 5 29.05 -3.81 4.90
CA GLY A 5 28.47 -2.50 5.27
C GLY A 5 27.36 -2.56 6.33
N ARG A 6 27.11 -1.44 7.04
CA ARG A 6 26.05 -1.33 8.06
C ARG A 6 24.63 -1.54 7.49
N LYS A 7 23.68 -1.89 8.36
CA LYS A 7 22.25 -1.95 8.02
C LYS A 7 21.77 -0.59 7.48
N GLY A 8 21.29 -0.58 6.24
CA GLY A 8 20.85 0.64 5.55
C GLY A 8 21.92 1.36 4.73
N ALA A 9 23.16 0.87 4.68
CA ALA A 9 24.20 1.44 3.80
C ALA A 9 23.93 1.22 2.31
N ARG A 10 23.18 0.17 1.97
CA ARG A 10 22.83 -0.18 0.58
C ARG A 10 21.53 0.47 0.10
N ILE A 11 20.58 0.69 1.02
CA ILE A 11 19.31 1.36 0.75
C ILE A 11 18.82 2.03 2.03
N GLY A 12 18.44 3.30 1.92
CA GLY A 12 18.02 4.08 3.09
C GLY A 12 16.62 3.67 3.59
N LYS A 13 16.36 3.81 4.89
CA LYS A 13 15.02 3.54 5.47
C LYS A 13 13.92 4.39 4.81
N LYS A 14 14.23 5.66 4.52
CA LYS A 14 13.31 6.59 3.82
C LYS A 14 13.03 6.14 2.40
N GLU A 15 14.04 5.66 1.69
CA GLU A 15 13.90 5.17 0.31
C GLU A 15 13.01 3.92 0.26
N VAL A 16 13.26 2.95 1.14
CA VAL A 16 12.41 1.77 1.31
C VAL A 16 10.96 2.17 1.58
N TYR A 17 10.75 3.14 2.47
CA TYR A 17 9.41 3.64 2.80
C TYR A 17 8.72 4.27 1.58
N VAL A 18 9.42 5.14 0.85
CA VAL A 18 8.88 5.82 -0.33
C VAL A 18 8.52 4.83 -1.42
N ILE A 19 9.40 3.87 -1.72
CA ILE A 19 9.16 2.80 -2.70
C ILE A 19 7.91 2.00 -2.30
N LYS A 20 7.82 1.59 -1.03
CA LYS A 20 6.67 0.87 -0.49
C LYS A 20 5.37 1.64 -0.69
N VAL A 21 5.30 2.89 -0.20
CA VAL A 21 4.09 3.72 -0.27
C VAL A 21 3.66 3.98 -1.72
N ARG A 22 4.60 4.34 -2.61
CA ARG A 22 4.30 4.57 -4.03
C ARG A 22 3.74 3.32 -4.69
N SER A 23 4.35 2.16 -4.43
CA SER A 23 3.93 0.88 -5.01
C SER A 23 2.51 0.47 -4.57
N LEU A 24 2.12 0.81 -3.34
CA LEU A 24 0.79 0.52 -2.79
C LEU A 24 -0.26 1.49 -3.36
N ARG A 25 0.05 2.79 -3.42
CA ARG A 25 -0.84 3.81 -3.98
C ARG A 25 -1.13 3.58 -5.46
N TYR A 26 -0.13 3.16 -6.23
CA TYR A 26 -0.31 2.81 -7.63
C TYR A 26 -1.31 1.66 -7.82
N ARG A 27 -1.19 0.59 -7.02
CA ARG A 27 -2.13 -0.54 -7.06
C ARG A 27 -3.55 -0.15 -6.64
N LEU A 28 -3.66 0.67 -5.59
CA LEU A 28 -4.95 1.22 -5.18
C LEU A 28 -5.59 2.07 -6.28
N LYS A 29 -4.79 2.85 -7.03
CA LYS A 29 -5.27 3.63 -8.18
C LYS A 29 -5.83 2.69 -9.26
N ILE A 30 -5.15 1.60 -9.58
CA ILE A 30 -5.64 0.61 -10.55
C ILE A 30 -7.01 0.04 -10.12
N ALA A 31 -7.18 -0.32 -8.85
CA ALA A 31 -8.47 -0.82 -8.34
C ALA A 31 -9.60 0.22 -8.49
N LYS A 32 -9.29 1.50 -8.25
CA LYS A 32 -10.23 2.61 -8.49
C LYS A 32 -10.56 2.76 -9.97
N ASP A 33 -9.55 2.73 -10.83
CA ASP A 33 -9.71 2.91 -12.28
C ASP A 33 -10.54 1.77 -12.91
N ARG A 34 -10.46 0.56 -12.32
CA ARG A 34 -11.32 -0.59 -12.64
C ARG A 34 -12.74 -0.51 -12.05
N LYS A 35 -13.05 0.55 -11.31
CA LYS A 35 -14.33 0.76 -10.60
C LYS A 35 -14.66 -0.33 -9.57
N GLU A 36 -13.65 -1.04 -9.06
CA GLU A 36 -13.82 -2.02 -7.97
C GLU A 36 -14.20 -1.29 -6.66
N ILE A 37 -13.61 -0.12 -6.45
CA ILE A 37 -13.83 0.77 -5.29
C ILE A 37 -14.33 2.15 -5.72
N THR A 38 -15.10 2.78 -4.85
CA THR A 38 -15.59 4.16 -5.00
C THR A 38 -14.51 5.19 -4.64
N ASN A 39 -14.71 6.44 -5.04
CA ASN A 39 -13.77 7.52 -4.72
C ASN A 39 -13.62 7.76 -3.20
N LYS A 40 -14.70 7.59 -2.42
CA LYS A 40 -14.67 7.74 -0.95
C LYS A 40 -13.78 6.67 -0.31
N GLU A 41 -13.97 5.41 -0.70
CA GLU A 41 -13.18 4.26 -0.23
C GLU A 41 -11.71 4.39 -0.64
N PHE A 42 -11.44 4.86 -1.85
CA PHE A 42 -10.09 5.16 -2.32
C PHE A 42 -9.35 6.10 -1.37
N TRP A 43 -9.94 7.25 -1.00
CA TRP A 43 -9.28 8.21 -0.11
C TRP A 43 -9.08 7.68 1.31
N ALA A 44 -10.01 6.86 1.81
CA ALA A 44 -9.86 6.20 3.11
C ALA A 44 -8.65 5.24 3.13
N LEU A 45 -8.52 4.39 2.10
CA LEU A 45 -7.39 3.48 1.95
C LEU A 45 -6.08 4.24 1.65
N TYR A 46 -6.14 5.32 0.87
CA TYR A 46 -4.99 6.15 0.54
C TYR A 46 -4.34 6.79 1.79
N LYS A 47 -5.17 7.29 2.71
CA LYS A 47 -4.71 7.80 4.02
C LYS A 47 -4.10 6.71 4.88
N LYS A 48 -4.71 5.52 4.93
CA LYS A 48 -4.18 4.34 5.65
C LYS A 48 -2.78 3.93 5.15
N ILE A 49 -2.56 3.92 3.83
CA ILE A 49 -1.24 3.66 3.23
C ILE A 49 -0.23 4.72 3.70
N GLY A 50 -0.61 6.00 3.69
CA GLY A 50 0.22 7.10 4.18
C GLY A 50 0.58 7.02 5.67
N GLY A 51 -0.29 6.41 6.47
CA GLY A 51 -0.04 6.12 7.89
C GLY A 51 0.71 4.81 8.15
N ASN A 52 1.27 4.14 7.13
CA ASN A 52 2.01 2.87 7.24
C ASN A 52 1.21 1.70 7.86
N THR A 53 -0.11 1.79 7.93
CA THR A 53 -0.98 0.70 8.42
C THR A 53 -1.05 -0.47 7.44
N VAL A 54 -0.87 -0.18 6.15
CA VAL A 54 -0.79 -1.19 5.10
C VAL A 54 0.62 -1.77 5.04
N ARG A 55 0.72 -3.09 5.26
CA ARG A 55 1.99 -3.80 5.46
C ARG A 55 2.66 -4.16 4.14
N ASN A 56 1.89 -4.71 3.20
CA ASN A 56 2.34 -5.20 1.90
C ASN A 56 1.16 -5.25 0.91
N ILE A 57 1.40 -5.77 -0.29
CA ILE A 57 0.40 -5.88 -1.36
C ILE A 57 -0.74 -6.83 -0.98
N ALA A 58 -0.45 -7.94 -0.30
CA ALA A 58 -1.47 -8.89 0.13
C ALA A 58 -2.44 -8.24 1.12
N HIS A 59 -1.92 -7.53 2.13
CA HIS A 59 -2.74 -6.78 3.07
C HIS A 59 -3.58 -5.69 2.36
N LEU A 60 -3.03 -5.01 1.35
CA LEU A 60 -3.82 -4.06 0.55
C LEU A 60 -5.01 -4.73 -0.15
N ARG A 61 -4.79 -5.92 -0.75
CA ARG A 61 -5.86 -6.67 -1.42
C ARG A 61 -6.95 -7.08 -0.43
N THR A 62 -6.58 -7.65 0.71
CA THR A 62 -7.53 -8.00 1.77
C THR A 62 -8.35 -6.79 2.22
N LEU A 63 -7.74 -5.62 2.41
CA LEU A 63 -8.46 -4.40 2.79
C LEU A 63 -9.43 -3.92 1.70
N ILE A 64 -9.07 -4.09 0.43
CA ILE A 64 -9.97 -3.77 -0.69
C ILE A 64 -11.16 -4.73 -0.67
N ASP A 65 -10.92 -6.03 -0.55
CA ASP A 65 -11.97 -7.06 -0.51
C ASP A 65 -12.91 -6.88 0.67
N GLU A 66 -12.39 -6.56 1.85
CA GLU A 66 -13.17 -6.21 3.04
C GLU A 66 -14.05 -4.98 2.80
N THR A 67 -13.50 -3.96 2.14
CA THR A 67 -14.24 -2.72 1.84
C THR A 67 -15.37 -3.00 0.85
N ILE A 68 -15.11 -3.80 -0.19
CA ILE A 68 -16.12 -4.23 -1.16
C ILE A 68 -17.20 -5.07 -0.47
N SER A 69 -16.81 -6.00 0.40
CA SER A 69 -17.74 -6.87 1.12
C SER A 69 -18.68 -6.08 2.03
N LYS A 70 -18.14 -5.11 2.78
CA LYS A 70 -18.91 -4.20 3.65
C LYS A 70 -19.91 -3.29 2.92
N ARG A 71 -19.71 -3.06 1.63
CA ARG A 71 -20.63 -2.28 0.80
C ARG A 71 -21.78 -3.13 0.26
N LYS A 72 -21.54 -4.44 0.06
CA LYS A 72 -22.49 -5.37 -0.54
C LYS A 72 -23.42 -6.03 0.48
N GLY A 73 -22.95 -6.24 1.71
CA GLY A 73 -23.77 -6.64 2.84
C GLY A 73 -24.44 -5.44 3.48
#